data_AF-A0AAV4FC35-F1
#
_entry.id   AF-A0AAV4FC35-F1
#
_cell.length_a   1.000
_cell.length_b   1.000
_cell.length_c   1.000
_cell.angle_alpha   90.00
_cell.angle_beta   90.00
_cell.angle_gamma   90.00
#
_symmetry.space_group_name_H-M   'P 1'
#
loop_
_entity.id
_entity.type
_entity.pdbx_description
1 polymer ?
#
loop_
_entity_poly.entity_id
_entity_poly.type
_entity_poly.pdbx_seq_one_letter_code
_entity_poly.pdbx_strand_id
1 'polypeptide(L)'
;MQNKAAKLITQVKARDHVQPILRELHWLPVKERICFKIAITVFKCLNGLSPPYLSELLKSYLPNRSLRFMKENLLVIPTTNLKLGERAFSVGGPMIWNSLESHARKSPTMAAFNESLKTKLFKRSLNH
;
A
#
# COMPACT_ATOMS: atom_id res chain seq x y z
N MET A 1 -1.81 -7.03 18.92
CA MET A 1 -1.39 -8.46 18.91
C MET A 1 0.01 -8.68 18.34
N GLN A 2 0.39 -8.18 17.14
CA GLN A 2 1.71 -8.47 16.52
C GLN A 2 2.92 -8.21 17.45
N ASN A 3 3.02 -7.01 18.03
CA ASN A 3 4.20 -6.65 18.83
C ASN A 3 4.38 -7.56 20.05
N LYS A 4 3.28 -7.92 20.72
CA LYS A 4 3.33 -8.82 21.87
C LYS A 4 3.71 -10.24 21.44
N ALA A 5 3.15 -10.73 20.33
CA ALA A 5 3.50 -12.05 19.78
C ALA A 5 4.97 -12.13 19.36
N ALA A 6 5.49 -11.10 18.67
CA ALA A 6 6.89 -11.02 18.27
C ALA A 6 7.82 -11.14 19.49
N LYS A 7 7.51 -10.36 20.54
CA LYS A 7 8.29 -10.37 21.79
C LYS A 7 8.20 -11.69 22.55
N LEU A 8 7.04 -12.33 22.54
CA LEU A 8 6.84 -13.62 23.20
C LEU A 8 7.68 -14.72 22.53
N ILE A 9 7.72 -14.74 21.19
CA ILE A 9 8.46 -15.74 20.42
C ILE A 9 9.97 -15.54 20.58
N THR A 10 10.46 -14.30 20.57
CA THR A 10 11.89 -14.01 20.73
C THR A 10 12.32 -13.87 22.20
N GLN A 11 11.41 -14.10 23.15
CA GLN A 11 11.66 -14.03 24.60
C GLN A 11 12.34 -12.74 25.08
N VAL A 12 12.09 -11.61 24.41
CA VAL A 12 12.64 -10.31 24.79
C VAL A 12 11.79 -9.64 25.88
N LYS A 13 12.32 -8.60 26.53
CA LYS A 13 11.59 -7.88 27.57
C LYS A 13 10.42 -7.10 26.98
N ALA A 14 9.37 -6.93 27.78
CA ALA A 14 8.16 -6.21 27.35
C ALA A 14 8.44 -4.77 26.90
N ARG A 15 9.48 -4.13 27.43
CA ARG A 15 9.87 -2.74 27.11
C ARG A 15 10.82 -2.61 25.91
N ASP A 16 11.35 -3.72 25.38
CA ASP A 16 12.34 -3.67 24.31
C ASP A 16 11.73 -3.12 23.01
N HIS A 17 12.57 -2.52 22.18
CA HIS A 17 12.12 -1.93 20.93
C HIS A 17 11.69 -3.02 19.93
N VAL A 18 10.51 -2.86 19.31
CA VAL A 18 9.91 -3.95 18.51
C VAL A 18 10.41 -4.00 17.06
N GLN A 19 10.88 -2.88 16.48
CA GLN A 19 11.36 -2.88 15.10
C GLN A 19 12.49 -3.87 14.80
N PRO A 20 13.57 -3.98 15.60
CA PRO A 20 14.63 -4.95 15.31
C PRO A 20 14.10 -6.39 15.32
N ILE A 21 13.18 -6.70 16.23
CA ILE A 21 12.53 -8.02 16.35
C ILE A 21 11.67 -8.31 15.11
N LEU A 22 10.89 -7.34 14.64
CA LEU A 22 10.09 -7.50 13.43
C LEU A 22 10.97 -7.68 12.18
N ARG A 23 12.14 -7.02 12.12
CA ARG A 23 13.12 -7.21 11.04
C ARG A 23 13.67 -8.63 11.06
N GLU A 24 14.11 -9.11 12.22
CA GLU A 24 14.65 -10.47 12.39
C GLU A 24 13.63 -11.55 12.00
N LEU A 25 12.38 -11.39 12.45
CA LEU A 25 11.29 -12.29 12.10
C LEU A 25 10.79 -12.14 10.66
N HIS A 26 11.31 -11.19 9.89
CA HIS A 26 10.80 -10.81 8.56
C HIS A 26 9.30 -10.47 8.56
N TRP A 27 8.81 -9.92 9.67
CA TRP A 27 7.41 -9.58 9.87
C TRP A 27 7.14 -8.14 9.44
N LEU A 28 6.32 -7.99 8.40
CA LEU A 28 5.90 -6.66 7.95
C LEU A 28 5.11 -5.92 9.05
N PRO A 29 5.47 -4.68 9.43
CA PRO A 29 4.74 -3.92 10.46
C PRO A 29 3.26 -3.73 10.12
N VAL A 30 2.40 -3.57 11.13
CA VAL A 30 0.94 -3.36 10.93
C VAL A 30 0.64 -2.23 9.95
N LYS A 31 1.32 -1.09 10.09
CA LYS A 31 1.11 0.08 9.20
C LYS A 31 1.33 -0.30 7.73
N GLU A 32 2.42 -1.01 7.46
CA GLU A 32 2.76 -1.47 6.12
C GLU A 32 1.79 -2.54 5.59
N ARG A 33 1.29 -3.42 6.47
CA ARG A 33 0.24 -4.40 6.09
C ARG A 33 -1.08 -3.74 5.70
N ILE A 34 -1.45 -2.63 6.32
CA ILE A 34 -2.61 -1.84 5.92
C ILE A 34 -2.40 -1.28 4.51
N CYS A 35 -1.23 -0.66 4.25
CA CYS A 35 -0.88 -0.18 2.91
C CYS A 35 -0.91 -1.32 1.88
N PHE A 36 -0.37 -2.49 2.23
CA PHE A 36 -0.38 -3.67 1.38
C PHE A 36 -1.80 -4.09 0.97
N LYS A 37 -2.71 -4.21 1.94
CA LYS A 37 -4.10 -4.61 1.68
C LYS A 37 -4.86 -3.58 0.84
N ILE A 38 -4.67 -2.29 1.12
CA ILE A 38 -5.30 -1.22 0.32
C ILE A 38 -4.79 -1.26 -1.11
N ALA A 39 -3.47 -1.35 -1.32
CA ALA A 39 -2.87 -1.41 -2.65
C ALA A 39 -3.31 -2.66 -3.44
N ILE A 40 -3.42 -3.82 -2.80
CA ILE A 40 -4.02 -5.02 -3.44
C ILE A 40 -5.46 -4.76 -3.85
N THR A 41 -6.25 -4.12 -2.98
CA THR A 41 -7.65 -3.85 -3.28
C THR A 41 -7.77 -2.91 -4.48
N VAL A 42 -6.94 -1.88 -4.55
CA VAL A 42 -6.84 -1.00 -5.72
C VAL A 42 -6.44 -1.78 -6.97
N PHE A 43 -5.42 -2.64 -6.90
CA PHE A 43 -5.03 -3.49 -8.03
C PHE A 43 -6.21 -4.33 -8.53
N LYS A 44 -6.95 -4.97 -7.61
CA LYS A 44 -8.13 -5.77 -7.98
C LYS A 44 -9.19 -4.91 -8.67
N CYS A 45 -9.48 -3.72 -8.14
CA CYS A 45 -10.44 -2.81 -8.76
C CYS A 45 -10.04 -2.42 -10.19
N LEU A 46 -8.76 -2.10 -10.41
CA LEU A 46 -8.24 -1.72 -11.72
C LEU A 46 -8.22 -2.86 -12.74
N ASN A 47 -8.20 -4.11 -12.28
CA ASN A 47 -8.17 -5.31 -13.13
C ASN A 47 -9.53 -6.02 -13.21
N GLY A 48 -10.63 -5.40 -12.76
CA GLY A 48 -11.97 -6.00 -12.81
C GLY A 48 -12.15 -7.22 -11.88
N LEU A 49 -11.29 -7.37 -10.87
CA LEU A 49 -11.33 -8.46 -9.88
C LEU A 49 -12.03 -8.06 -8.57
N SER A 50 -12.63 -6.88 -8.52
CA SER A 50 -13.40 -6.36 -7.38
C SER A 50 -14.84 -6.08 -7.82
N PRO A 51 -15.79 -6.06 -6.86
CA PRO A 51 -17.16 -5.60 -7.13
C PRO A 51 -17.19 -4.19 -7.77
N PRO A 52 -18.12 -3.92 -8.71
CA PRO A 52 -18.19 -2.65 -9.44
C PRO A 52 -18.24 -1.42 -8.54
N TYR A 53 -19.01 -1.47 -7.45
CA TYR A 53 -19.16 -0.36 -6.51
C TYR A 53 -17.83 0.08 -5.87
N LEU A 54 -16.85 -0.81 -5.72
CA LEU A 54 -15.52 -0.43 -5.21
C LEU A 54 -14.66 0.19 -6.31
N SER A 55 -14.79 -0.32 -7.54
CA SER A 55 -14.03 0.18 -8.68
C SER A 55 -14.48 1.58 -9.08
N GLU A 56 -15.78 1.88 -9.01
CA GLU A 56 -16.36 3.20 -9.29
C GLU A 56 -15.87 4.31 -8.35
N LEU A 57 -15.38 3.95 -7.15
CA LEU A 57 -14.75 4.90 -6.22
C LEU A 57 -13.38 5.39 -6.69
N LEU A 58 -12.77 4.72 -7.67
CA LEU A 58 -11.44 5.03 -8.18
C LEU A 58 -11.55 5.63 -9.58
N LYS A 59 -10.98 6.82 -9.77
CA LYS A 59 -11.00 7.51 -11.06
C LYS A 59 -9.59 7.55 -11.65
N SER A 60 -9.44 7.07 -12.87
CA SER A 60 -8.17 7.16 -13.61
C SER A 60 -7.79 8.61 -13.86
N TYR A 61 -6.53 8.95 -13.63
CA TYR A 61 -6.00 10.27 -13.93
C TYR A 61 -5.64 10.37 -15.41
N LEU A 62 -6.38 11.20 -16.14
CA LEU A 62 -6.14 11.51 -17.54
C LEU A 62 -5.62 12.95 -17.66
N PRO A 63 -4.34 13.17 -17.99
CA PRO A 63 -3.82 14.52 -18.16
C PRO A 63 -4.38 15.15 -19.45
N ASN A 64 -4.68 16.45 -19.39
CA ASN A 64 -5.22 17.20 -20.54
C ASN A 64 -4.17 17.45 -21.65
N ARG A 65 -2.88 17.20 -21.38
CA ARG A 65 -1.79 17.27 -22.35
C ARG A 65 -0.90 16.04 -22.20
N SER A 66 -0.48 15.46 -23.32
CA SER A 66 0.50 14.37 -23.35
C SER A 66 1.86 14.92 -22.94
N LEU A 67 2.32 14.56 -21.73
CA LEU A 67 3.66 14.89 -21.26
C LEU A 67 4.56 13.67 -21.47
N ARG A 68 5.78 13.92 -21.96
CA ARG A 68 6.82 12.91 -22.27
C ARG A 68 7.22 12.04 -21.05
N PHE A 69 6.85 12.47 -19.84
CA PHE A 69 6.96 11.72 -18.59
C PHE A 69 5.56 11.38 -18.07
N MET A 70 4.81 10.57 -18.82
CA MET A 70 3.49 10.14 -18.37
C MET A 70 3.68 9.21 -17.18
N LYS A 71 3.26 9.64 -15.99
CA LYS A 71 3.08 8.73 -14.85
C LYS A 71 1.87 7.87 -15.19
N GLU A 72 2.10 6.80 -15.95
CA GLU A 72 1.09 5.85 -16.38
C GLU A 72 0.38 5.23 -15.17
N ASN A 73 -0.91 4.90 -15.34
CA ASN A 73 -1.76 4.26 -14.33
C ASN A 73 -1.81 5.02 -12.99
N LEU A 74 -1.97 6.35 -13.02
CA LEU A 74 -2.28 7.13 -11.82
C LEU A 74 -3.78 7.22 -11.58
N LEU A 75 -4.13 7.44 -10.32
CA LEU A 75 -5.50 7.71 -9.88
C LEU A 75 -5.66 9.17 -9.45
N VAL A 76 -6.84 9.73 -9.68
CA VAL A 76 -7.22 11.03 -9.12
C VAL A 76 -7.33 10.88 -7.60
N ILE A 77 -6.75 11.82 -6.86
CA ILE A 77 -6.90 11.91 -5.40
C ILE A 77 -7.95 13.00 -5.13
N PRO A 78 -9.16 12.64 -4.64
CA PRO A 78 -10.16 13.63 -4.25
C PRO A 78 -9.67 14.50 -3.10
N THR A 79 -10.10 15.76 -3.05
CA THR A 79 -9.85 16.64 -1.91
C THR A 79 -10.85 16.36 -0.80
N THR A 80 -10.40 16.49 0.45
CA THR A 80 -11.23 16.33 1.64
C THR A 80 -10.78 17.35 2.68
N ASN A 81 -11.74 18.01 3.33
CA ASN A 81 -11.47 18.95 4.43
C ASN A 81 -11.40 18.24 5.80
N LEU A 82 -11.70 16.94 5.84
CA LEU A 82 -11.72 16.12 7.05
C LEU A 82 -10.54 15.15 7.07
N LYS A 83 -9.79 15.12 8.19
CA LYS A 83 -8.73 14.13 8.45
C LYS A 83 -9.25 12.69 8.37
N LEU A 84 -10.51 12.46 8.77
CA LEU A 84 -11.13 11.14 8.64
C LEU A 84 -11.38 10.78 7.17
N GLY A 85 -11.73 11.76 6.34
CA GLY A 85 -11.94 11.57 4.91
C GLY A 85 -10.68 11.12 4.16
N GLU A 86 -9.50 11.49 4.64
CA GLU A 86 -8.22 11.01 4.07
C GLU A 86 -8.06 9.49 4.19
N ARG A 87 -8.75 8.87 5.16
CA ARG A 87 -8.73 7.42 5.38
C ARG A 87 -9.76 6.68 4.54
N ALA A 88 -10.67 7.39 3.88
CA ALA A 88 -11.65 6.77 2.99
C ALA A 88 -10.94 6.07 1.83
N PHE A 89 -11.47 4.94 1.36
CA PHE A 89 -10.86 4.18 0.27
C PHE A 89 -10.69 5.02 -1.01
N SER A 90 -11.66 5.86 -1.33
CA SER A 90 -11.63 6.79 -2.48
C SER A 90 -10.51 7.84 -2.41
N VAL A 91 -9.90 8.07 -1.24
CA VAL A 91 -8.81 9.03 -1.04
C VAL A 91 -7.50 8.29 -0.73
N GLY A 92 -7.49 7.49 0.33
CA GLY A 92 -6.32 6.73 0.78
C GLY A 92 -5.87 5.66 -0.21
N GLY A 93 -6.79 5.07 -0.97
CA GLY A 93 -6.48 4.11 -2.05
C GLY A 93 -5.61 4.76 -3.13
N PRO A 94 -6.10 5.81 -3.82
CA PRO A 94 -5.33 6.60 -4.76
C PRO A 94 -4.01 7.14 -4.19
N MET A 95 -3.98 7.63 -2.95
CA MET A 95 -2.75 8.11 -2.31
C MET A 95 -1.68 7.02 -2.21
N ILE A 96 -2.05 5.84 -1.70
CA ILE A 96 -1.13 4.70 -1.58
C ILE A 96 -0.69 4.23 -2.96
N TRP A 97 -1.64 4.04 -3.88
CA TRP A 97 -1.36 3.59 -5.24
C TRP A 97 -0.39 4.52 -5.97
N ASN A 98 -0.61 5.83 -5.92
CA ASN A 98 0.22 6.83 -6.59
C ASN A 98 1.63 6.96 -5.98
N SER A 99 1.83 6.53 -4.73
CA SER A 99 3.15 6.45 -4.09
C SER A 99 3.99 5.25 -4.59
N LEU A 100 3.37 4.31 -5.32
CA LEU A 100 4.06 3.15 -5.88
C LEU A 100 4.90 3.54 -7.10
N GLU A 101 6.00 2.81 -7.28
CA GLU A 101 6.81 2.96 -8.48
C GLU A 101 6.05 2.51 -9.73
N SER A 102 6.44 3.06 -10.87
CA SER A 102 5.82 2.75 -12.16
C SER A 102 5.86 1.25 -12.47
N HIS A 103 6.99 0.59 -12.24
CA HIS A 103 7.15 -0.84 -12.49
C HIS A 103 6.14 -1.68 -11.68
N ALA A 104 5.92 -1.35 -10.40
CA ALA A 104 4.96 -2.04 -9.55
C ALA A 104 3.53 -1.87 -10.09
N ARG A 105 3.16 -0.64 -10.49
CA ARG A 105 1.81 -0.37 -11.04
C ARG A 105 1.55 -0.99 -12.41
N LYS A 106 2.61 -1.31 -13.16
CA LYS A 106 2.53 -2.01 -14.46
C LYS A 106 2.66 -3.54 -14.32
N SER A 107 2.62 -4.07 -13.10
CA SER A 107 2.73 -5.52 -12.88
C SER A 107 1.60 -6.24 -13.63
N PRO A 108 1.91 -7.27 -14.45
CA PRO A 108 0.92 -7.94 -15.30
C PRO A 108 0.02 -8.90 -14.52
N THR A 109 0.48 -9.37 -13.36
CA THR A 109 -0.25 -10.35 -12.53
C THR A 109 -0.27 -9.93 -11.07
N MET A 110 -1.26 -10.45 -10.34
CA MET A 110 -1.37 -10.29 -8.89
C MET A 110 -0.12 -10.80 -8.17
N ALA A 111 0.47 -11.90 -8.65
CA ALA A 111 1.66 -12.50 -8.05
C ALA A 111 2.87 -11.56 -8.15
N ALA A 112 3.15 -11.05 -9.36
CA ALA A 112 4.24 -10.09 -9.59
C ALA A 112 4.03 -8.79 -8.79
N PHE A 113 2.78 -8.31 -8.74
CA PHE A 113 2.43 -7.13 -7.93
C PHE A 113 2.69 -7.35 -6.44
N ASN A 114 2.25 -8.50 -5.89
CA ASN A 114 2.44 -8.84 -4.49
C ASN A 114 3.91 -8.91 -4.09
N GLU A 115 4.75 -9.49 -4.94
CA GLU A 115 6.18 -9.64 -4.70
C GLU A 115 6.89 -8.27 -4.68
N SER A 116 6.69 -7.45 -5.72
CA SER A 116 7.24 -6.10 -5.81
C SER A 116 6.80 -5.23 -4.62
N LEU A 117 5.51 -5.30 -4.27
CA LEU A 117 4.95 -4.51 -3.19
C LEU A 117 5.47 -4.95 -1.81
N LYS A 118 5.53 -6.25 -1.51
CA LYS A 118 6.10 -6.75 -0.24
C LYS A 118 7.55 -6.30 -0.08
N THR A 119 8.34 -6.44 -1.13
CA THR A 119 9.76 -6.04 -1.15
C THR A 119 9.92 -4.55 -0.83
N LYS A 120 9.11 -3.69 -1.47
CA LYS A 120 9.16 -2.24 -1.25
C LYS A 120 8.71 -1.84 0.16
N LEU A 121 7.60 -2.39 0.65
CA LEU A 121 7.08 -2.05 1.98
C LEU A 121 8.01 -2.54 3.09
N PHE A 122 8.65 -3.70 2.90
CA PHE A 122 9.67 -4.18 3.82
C PHE A 122 10.87 -3.23 3.85
N LYS A 123 11.45 -2.88 2.69
CA LYS A 123 12.53 -1.88 2.59
C LYS A 123 12.16 -0.54 3.23
N ARG A 124 10.93 -0.05 3.05
CA ARG A 124 10.46 1.18 3.69
C ARG A 124 10.47 1.08 5.22
N SER A 125 10.04 -0.06 5.76
CA SER A 125 10.04 -0.29 7.21
C SER A 125 11.43 -0.40 7.84
N LEU A 126 12.46 -0.63 7.02
CA LEU A 126 13.86 -0.78 7.44
C LEU A 126 14.61 0.55 7.55
N ASN A 127 14.11 1.61 6.91
CA ASN A 127 14.79 2.91 6.79
C ASN A 127 14.30 3.94 7.82
N HIS A 128 13.50 3.51 8.81
CA HIS A 128 12.98 4.31 9.92
C HIS A 128 13.34 3.64 11.24
#